data_AF-G1WE05-F1
#
_entry.id   AF-G1WE05-F1
#
_cell.length_a   1.000
_cell.length_b   1.000
_cell.length_c   1.000
_cell.angle_alpha   90.00
_cell.angle_beta   90.00
_cell.angle_gamma   90.00
#
_symmetry.space_group_name_H-M   'P 1'
#
loop_
_entity.id
_entity.type
_entity.pdbx_description
1 polymer ?
#
loop_
_entity_poly.entity_id
_entity_poly.type
_entity_poly.pdbx_seq_one_letter_code
_entity_poly.pdbx_strand_id
1 'polypeptide(L)'
;MEYIFKDHLKHLVCMLAYCMLLTVCMSCAKDDDEPSVPNLDHTVWREVDNYLTNENRTIAQITFFNGYATYAYVNRTTGVIDYQNDIKAHGRYEYRKEHGGFQIIDEKTGQPIKGIGVFRYEQGVLKYGPLTYVLYR
;
A
#
# COMPACT_ATOMS: atom_id res chain seq x y z
N MET A 1 -30.31 31.48 53.49
CA MET A 1 -30.21 30.29 52.62
C MET A 1 -30.16 30.67 51.13
N GLU A 2 -29.45 31.74 50.74
CA GLU A 2 -29.35 32.16 49.33
C GLU A 2 -27.93 32.02 48.73
N TYR A 3 -26.92 31.82 49.56
CA TYR A 3 -25.52 31.76 49.12
C TYR A 3 -25.10 30.41 48.54
N ILE A 4 -25.74 29.30 48.96
CA ILE A 4 -25.37 27.95 48.54
C ILE A 4 -25.83 27.67 47.09
N PHE A 5 -26.95 28.28 46.66
CA PHE A 5 -27.52 28.02 45.33
C PHE A 5 -26.69 28.62 44.18
N LYS A 6 -25.96 29.71 44.46
CA LYS A 6 -25.20 30.45 43.44
C LYS A 6 -23.90 29.75 43.04
N ASP A 7 -23.25 29.06 43.97
CA ASP A 7 -22.02 28.30 43.71
C ASP A 7 -22.29 26.97 43.01
N HIS A 8 -23.39 26.29 43.34
CA HIS A 8 -23.81 25.08 42.62
C HIS A 8 -24.18 25.38 41.16
N LEU A 9 -24.81 26.54 40.88
CA LEU A 9 -25.14 26.95 39.52
C LEU A 9 -23.89 27.26 38.68
N LYS A 10 -22.87 27.91 39.28
CA LYS A 10 -21.58 28.17 38.62
C LYS A 10 -20.83 26.87 38.29
N HIS A 11 -20.84 25.90 39.21
CA HIS A 11 -20.21 24.60 38.96
C HIS A 11 -20.94 23.80 37.88
N LEU A 12 -22.27 23.85 37.83
CA LEU A 12 -23.07 23.20 36.80
C LEU A 12 -22.80 23.79 35.40
N VAL A 13 -22.71 25.12 35.30
CA VAL A 13 -22.38 25.82 34.04
C VAL A 13 -20.96 25.53 33.58
N CYS A 14 -19.98 25.50 34.49
CA CYS A 14 -18.60 25.10 34.17
C CYS A 14 -18.51 23.63 33.71
N MET A 15 -19.25 22.71 34.36
CA MET A 15 -19.28 21.30 33.94
C MET A 15 -19.94 21.11 32.57
N LEU A 16 -21.05 21.81 32.29
CA LEU A 16 -21.71 21.77 30.98
C LEU A 16 -20.82 22.33 29.86
N ALA A 17 -20.09 23.42 30.12
CA ALA A 17 -19.12 23.97 29.17
C ALA A 17 -17.93 23.02 28.93
N TYR A 18 -17.43 22.35 29.97
CA TYR A 18 -16.35 21.36 29.87
C TYR A 18 -16.80 20.10 29.13
N CYS A 19 -18.03 19.64 29.35
CA CYS A 19 -18.63 18.52 28.62
C CYS A 19 -18.85 18.86 27.13
N MET A 20 -19.25 20.09 26.79
CA MET A 20 -19.37 20.52 25.39
C MET A 20 -18.00 20.72 24.71
N LEU A 21 -16.95 21.09 25.45
CA LEU A 21 -15.59 21.14 24.92
C LEU A 21 -15.06 19.72 24.63
N LEU A 22 -15.31 18.76 25.52
CA LEU A 22 -14.91 17.36 25.32
C LEU A 22 -15.62 16.69 24.13
N THR A 23 -16.89 17.04 23.84
CA THR A 23 -17.58 16.52 22.66
C THR A 23 -17.05 17.10 21.35
N VAL A 24 -16.59 18.35 21.34
CA VAL A 24 -15.94 18.96 20.16
C VAL A 24 -14.55 18.39 19.93
N CYS A 25 -13.79 18.07 20.99
CA CYS A 25 -12.46 17.46 20.88
C CYS A 25 -12.46 16.03 20.29
N MET A 26 -13.58 15.30 20.38
CA MET A 26 -13.71 13.94 19.83
C MET A 26 -14.26 13.91 18.38
N SER A 27 -14.67 15.06 17.82
CA SER A 27 -15.36 15.10 16.52
C SER A 27 -14.50 15.63 15.36
N CYS A 28 -13.25 16.03 15.61
CA CYS A 28 -12.32 16.51 14.59
C CYS A 28 -11.13 15.56 14.41
N ALA A 29 -11.40 14.33 13.98
CA ALA A 29 -10.39 13.44 13.40
C ALA A 29 -11.08 12.38 12.51
N LYS A 30 -11.90 12.85 11.59
CA LYS A 30 -12.26 12.09 10.39
C LYS A 30 -11.94 12.96 9.19
N ASP A 31 -10.68 13.37 9.11
CA ASP A 31 -10.09 13.54 7.78
C ASP A 31 -9.90 12.11 7.27
N ASP A 32 -10.97 11.59 6.64
CA ASP A 32 -10.90 10.48 5.71
C ASP A 32 -10.03 10.91 4.51
N ASP A 33 -8.75 11.18 4.76
CA ASP A 33 -7.73 11.11 3.73
C ASP A 33 -7.52 9.63 3.45
N GLU A 34 -8.52 9.00 2.84
CA GLU A 34 -8.39 7.64 2.34
C GLU A 34 -7.14 7.64 1.46
N PRO A 35 -6.10 6.85 1.79
CA PRO A 35 -4.82 6.97 1.11
C PRO A 35 -5.04 6.77 -0.37
N SER A 36 -4.75 7.80 -1.17
CA SER A 36 -4.96 7.77 -2.60
C SER A 36 -4.23 6.55 -3.17
N VAL A 37 -4.97 5.63 -3.76
CA VAL A 37 -4.39 4.43 -4.37
C VAL A 37 -3.39 4.89 -5.44
N PRO A 38 -2.10 4.52 -5.33
CA PRO A 38 -1.11 4.99 -6.28
C PRO A 38 -1.39 4.41 -7.66
N ASN A 39 -1.34 5.25 -8.68
CA ASN A 39 -1.50 4.78 -10.05
C ASN A 39 -0.19 4.13 -10.53
N LEU A 40 -0.19 2.80 -10.56
CA LEU A 40 0.93 2.01 -11.06
C LEU A 40 0.79 1.63 -12.53
N ASP A 41 -0.29 2.00 -13.22
CA ASP A 41 -0.46 1.57 -14.60
C ASP A 41 0.65 2.14 -15.52
N HIS A 42 1.06 1.37 -16.52
CA HIS A 42 2.17 1.72 -17.42
C HIS A 42 3.52 1.93 -16.71
N THR A 43 3.82 1.14 -15.68
CA THR A 43 5.09 1.21 -14.96
C THR A 43 5.83 -0.13 -14.91
N VAL A 44 7.16 -0.05 -14.86
CA VAL A 44 8.05 -1.19 -14.69
C VAL A 44 8.84 -0.98 -13.41
N TRP A 45 8.93 -2.00 -12.56
CA TRP A 45 9.65 -1.94 -11.30
C TRP A 45 10.62 -3.10 -11.21
N ARG A 46 11.87 -2.82 -10.87
CA ARG A 46 12.92 -3.83 -10.73
C ARG A 46 13.42 -3.91 -9.30
N GLU A 47 13.65 -5.13 -8.85
CA GLU A 47 14.21 -5.39 -7.53
C GLU A 47 15.55 -4.67 -7.35
N VAL A 48 15.75 -4.07 -6.19
CA VAL A 48 17.04 -3.55 -5.78
C VAL A 48 17.82 -4.70 -5.17
N ASP A 49 18.89 -5.10 -5.84
CA ASP A 49 19.84 -6.07 -5.31
C ASP A 49 21.29 -5.67 -5.65
N ASN A 50 22.24 -6.28 -4.94
CA ASN A 50 23.65 -6.02 -5.17
C ASN A 50 24.20 -6.97 -6.24
N TYR A 51 24.05 -6.57 -7.51
CA TYR A 51 24.54 -7.37 -8.65
C TYR A 51 26.04 -7.66 -8.59
N LEU A 52 26.85 -6.72 -8.04
CA LEU A 52 28.30 -6.88 -7.92
C LEU A 52 28.71 -8.04 -7.01
N THR A 53 27.83 -8.45 -6.09
CA THR A 53 28.10 -9.55 -5.15
C THR A 53 27.29 -10.81 -5.43
N ASN A 54 26.18 -10.72 -6.16
CA ASN A 54 25.27 -11.85 -6.39
C ASN A 54 25.52 -12.60 -7.70
N GLU A 55 26.23 -12.01 -8.68
CA GLU A 55 26.49 -12.60 -10.02
C GLU A 55 25.23 -13.12 -10.76
N ASN A 56 24.03 -12.78 -10.28
CA ASN A 56 22.77 -13.30 -10.80
C ASN A 56 22.52 -12.76 -12.20
N ARG A 57 22.36 -13.66 -13.18
CA ARG A 57 22.06 -13.28 -14.58
C ARG A 57 20.70 -12.59 -14.73
N THR A 58 19.79 -12.79 -13.78
CA THR A 58 18.42 -12.27 -13.82
C THR A 58 18.11 -11.37 -12.62
N ILE A 59 17.11 -10.51 -12.77
CA ILE A 59 16.58 -9.59 -11.77
C ILE A 59 15.05 -9.76 -11.70
N ALA A 60 14.46 -9.71 -10.51
CA ALA A 60 13.01 -9.73 -10.42
C ALA A 60 12.42 -8.40 -10.91
N GLN A 61 11.36 -8.48 -11.70
CA GLN A 61 10.66 -7.35 -12.27
C GLN A 61 9.16 -7.55 -12.13
N ILE A 62 8.45 -6.50 -11.75
CA ILE A 62 7.00 -6.41 -11.88
C ILE A 62 6.65 -5.30 -12.89
N THR A 63 5.82 -5.64 -13.86
CA THR A 63 5.33 -4.71 -14.89
C THR A 63 3.84 -4.56 -14.74
N PHE A 64 3.35 -3.34 -14.72
CA PHE A 64 1.92 -2.99 -14.69
C PHE A 64 1.56 -2.32 -16.02
N PHE A 65 0.58 -2.87 -16.73
CA PHE A 65 0.18 -2.37 -18.03
C PHE A 65 -1.27 -2.75 -18.34
N ASN A 66 -2.10 -1.75 -18.66
CA ASN A 66 -3.50 -1.91 -19.02
C ASN A 66 -4.32 -2.71 -17.99
N GLY A 67 -4.09 -2.49 -16.69
CA GLY A 67 -4.80 -3.22 -15.63
C GLY A 67 -4.28 -4.65 -15.36
N TYR A 68 -3.22 -5.06 -16.06
CA TYR A 68 -2.53 -6.33 -15.86
C TYR A 68 -1.18 -6.14 -15.21
N ALA A 69 -0.76 -7.14 -14.43
CA ALA A 69 0.57 -7.22 -13.87
C ALA A 69 1.26 -8.52 -14.25
N THR A 70 2.54 -8.41 -14.60
CA THR A 70 3.43 -9.54 -14.84
C THR A 70 4.61 -9.46 -13.87
N TYR A 71 4.77 -10.46 -13.02
CA TYR A 71 5.92 -10.62 -12.15
C TYR A 71 6.82 -11.73 -12.70
N ALA A 72 8.06 -11.41 -13.02
CA ALA A 72 8.97 -12.31 -13.71
C ALA A 72 10.43 -12.07 -13.33
N TYR A 73 11.29 -13.06 -13.61
CA TYR A 73 12.73 -12.85 -13.69
C TYR A 73 13.09 -12.39 -15.10
N VAL A 74 13.86 -11.31 -15.19
CA VAL A 74 14.26 -10.69 -16.44
C VAL A 74 15.78 -10.74 -16.53
N ASN A 75 16.32 -11.04 -17.71
CA ASN A 75 17.75 -10.98 -17.95
C ASN A 75 18.25 -9.55 -17.76
N ARG A 76 19.25 -9.37 -16.90
CA ARG A 76 19.75 -8.03 -16.54
C ARG A 76 20.37 -7.29 -17.70
N THR A 77 21.02 -8.01 -18.60
CA THR A 77 21.76 -7.45 -19.72
C THR A 77 20.82 -7.10 -20.87
N THR A 78 19.87 -7.98 -21.20
CA THR A 78 19.00 -7.80 -22.36
C THR A 78 17.69 -7.09 -22.01
N GLY A 79 17.27 -7.13 -20.74
CA GLY A 79 15.96 -6.63 -20.31
C GLY A 79 14.79 -7.51 -20.76
N VAL A 80 15.06 -8.72 -21.26
CA VAL A 80 14.07 -9.65 -21.81
C VAL A 80 13.84 -10.82 -20.86
N ILE A 81 12.61 -11.36 -20.88
CA ILE A 81 12.26 -12.63 -20.24
C ILE A 81 12.76 -13.75 -21.16
N ASP A 82 13.82 -14.45 -20.77
CA ASP A 82 14.47 -15.45 -21.63
C ASP A 82 13.62 -16.73 -21.74
N TYR A 83 12.93 -17.13 -20.66
CA TYR A 83 12.14 -18.36 -20.62
C TYR A 83 10.73 -18.15 -20.08
N GLN A 84 9.77 -18.94 -20.56
CA GLN A 84 8.39 -18.91 -20.04
C GLN A 84 8.33 -19.20 -18.53
N ASN A 85 9.18 -20.09 -18.03
CA ASN A 85 9.27 -20.43 -16.60
C ASN A 85 9.80 -19.27 -15.73
N ASP A 86 10.35 -18.22 -16.34
CA ASP A 86 10.77 -17.02 -15.60
C ASP A 86 9.57 -16.13 -15.26
N ILE A 87 8.42 -16.32 -15.91
CA ILE A 87 7.15 -15.71 -15.52
C ILE A 87 6.63 -16.41 -14.27
N LYS A 88 6.60 -15.68 -13.15
CA LYS A 88 6.16 -16.20 -11.85
C LYS A 88 4.70 -15.91 -11.58
N ALA A 89 4.19 -14.81 -12.13
CA ALA A 89 2.77 -14.49 -12.12
C ALA A 89 2.41 -13.61 -13.31
N HIS A 90 1.20 -13.82 -13.82
CA HIS A 90 0.54 -12.93 -14.77
C HIS A 90 -0.95 -12.93 -14.50
N GLY A 91 -1.56 -11.74 -14.44
CA GLY A 91 -2.99 -11.60 -14.22
C GLY A 91 -3.40 -10.15 -14.00
N ARG A 92 -4.66 -9.93 -13.64
CA ARG A 92 -5.14 -8.59 -13.28
C ARG A 92 -4.50 -8.13 -11.98
N TYR A 93 -4.16 -6.86 -11.84
CA TYR A 93 -3.78 -6.34 -10.53
C TYR A 93 -4.93 -5.58 -9.87
N GLU A 94 -5.06 -5.74 -8.57
CA GLU A 94 -6.08 -5.05 -7.77
C GLU A 94 -5.44 -4.51 -6.49
N TYR A 95 -5.78 -3.26 -6.14
CA TYR A 95 -5.44 -2.72 -4.83
C TYR A 95 -6.40 -3.28 -3.78
N ARG A 96 -5.85 -3.94 -2.75
CA ARG A 96 -6.60 -4.51 -1.65
C ARG A 96 -6.31 -3.71 -0.38
N LYS A 97 -7.29 -2.89 0.03
CA LYS A 97 -7.21 -2.04 1.24
C LYS A 97 -6.83 -2.85 2.49
N GLU A 98 -7.43 -4.04 2.64
CA GLU A 98 -7.15 -4.99 3.72
C GLU A 98 -5.67 -5.41 3.84
N HIS A 99 -4.92 -5.40 2.72
CA HIS A 99 -3.51 -5.77 2.69
C HIS A 99 -2.55 -4.58 2.51
N GLY A 100 -3.10 -3.37 2.28
CA GLY A 100 -2.36 -2.15 2.03
C GLY A 100 -1.52 -2.18 0.75
N GLY A 101 -1.97 -2.87 -0.30
CA GLY A 101 -1.19 -2.96 -1.53
C GLY A 101 -1.86 -3.73 -2.66
N PHE A 102 -1.09 -3.95 -3.73
CA PHE A 102 -1.54 -4.58 -4.96
C PHE A 102 -1.30 -6.08 -4.96
N GLN A 103 -2.31 -6.84 -5.38
CA GLN A 103 -2.21 -8.28 -5.59
C GLN A 103 -2.45 -8.61 -7.06
N ILE A 104 -1.73 -9.61 -7.55
CA ILE A 104 -1.98 -10.18 -8.87
C ILE A 104 -3.03 -11.28 -8.73
N ILE A 105 -4.14 -11.12 -9.44
CA ILE A 105 -5.31 -11.98 -9.44
C ILE A 105 -5.26 -12.85 -10.68
N ASP A 106 -5.31 -14.16 -10.48
CA ASP A 106 -5.44 -15.15 -11.54
C ASP A 106 -6.81 -15.01 -12.19
N GLU A 107 -6.85 -14.79 -13.51
CA GLU A 107 -8.10 -14.56 -14.24
C GLU A 107 -9.03 -15.77 -14.28
N LYS A 108 -8.47 -16.99 -14.24
CA LYS A 108 -9.26 -18.22 -14.31
C LYS A 108 -9.97 -18.48 -13.00
N THR A 109 -9.33 -18.17 -11.88
CA THR A 109 -9.82 -18.48 -10.55
C THR A 109 -10.43 -17.28 -9.82
N GLY A 110 -10.12 -16.06 -10.25
CA GLY A 110 -10.49 -14.82 -9.55
C GLY A 110 -9.82 -14.66 -8.19
N GLN A 111 -8.79 -15.47 -7.90
CA GLN A 111 -8.08 -15.49 -6.62
C GLN A 111 -6.67 -14.91 -6.77
N PRO A 112 -6.06 -14.40 -5.68
CA PRO A 112 -4.65 -14.04 -5.69
C PRO A 112 -3.77 -15.22 -6.12
N ILE A 113 -2.77 -14.95 -6.97
CA ILE A 113 -1.83 -15.98 -7.41
C ILE A 113 -1.03 -16.51 -6.21
N LYS A 114 -1.09 -17.82 -5.99
CA LYS A 114 -0.39 -18.48 -4.88
C LYS A 114 1.12 -18.27 -4.96
N GLY A 115 1.74 -18.00 -3.80
CA GLY A 115 3.18 -17.78 -3.70
C GLY A 115 3.64 -16.38 -4.12
N ILE A 116 2.73 -15.55 -4.64
CA ILE A 116 2.97 -14.13 -4.89
C ILE A 116 2.19 -13.33 -3.86
N GLY A 117 2.91 -12.58 -3.03
CA GLY A 117 2.29 -11.74 -2.00
C GLY A 117 1.87 -10.38 -2.53
N VAL A 118 1.79 -9.42 -1.60
CA VAL A 118 1.27 -8.08 -1.86
C VAL A 118 2.42 -7.12 -2.15
N PHE A 119 2.27 -6.35 -3.23
CA PHE A 119 3.18 -5.27 -3.59
C PHE A 119 2.68 -3.97 -2.95
N ARG A 120 3.40 -3.43 -1.98
CA ARG A 120 3.03 -2.20 -1.27
C ARG A 120 3.80 -1.02 -1.82
N TYR A 121 3.10 0.07 -2.11
CA TYR A 121 3.76 1.31 -2.51
C TYR A 121 4.06 2.14 -1.28
N GLU A 122 5.34 2.39 -1.04
CA GLU A 122 5.85 3.09 0.13
C GLU A 122 6.91 4.07 -0.32
N GLN A 123 6.69 5.37 -0.10
CA GLN A 123 7.71 6.41 -0.32
C GLN A 123 8.40 6.38 -1.70
N GLY A 124 7.66 6.06 -2.77
CA GLY A 124 8.20 6.03 -4.14
C GLY A 124 8.84 4.70 -4.55
N VAL A 125 8.78 3.67 -3.72
CA VAL A 125 9.23 2.31 -4.05
C VAL A 125 8.10 1.29 -3.88
N LEU A 126 8.25 0.14 -4.52
CA LEU A 126 7.40 -1.02 -4.25
C LEU A 126 8.10 -1.98 -3.28
N LYS A 127 7.36 -2.50 -2.31
CA LYS A 127 7.82 -3.50 -1.35
C LYS A 127 7.10 -4.82 -1.58
N TYR A 128 7.85 -5.91 -1.56
CA TYR A 128 7.32 -7.27 -1.57
C TYR A 128 8.06 -8.11 -0.53
N GLY A 129 7.44 -8.31 0.64
CA GLY A 129 8.14 -8.92 1.78
C GLY A 129 9.39 -8.10 2.16
N PRO A 130 10.58 -8.71 2.29
CA PRO A 130 11.83 -8.00 2.56
C PRO A 130 12.41 -7.28 1.32
N LEU A 131 11.84 -7.53 0.13
CA LEU A 131 12.39 -7.06 -1.13
C LEU A 131 11.88 -5.65 -1.45
N THR A 132 12.74 -4.86 -2.06
CA THR A 132 12.45 -3.49 -2.50
C THR A 132 12.59 -3.40 -4.00
N TYR A 133 11.69 -2.71 -4.67
CA TYR A 133 11.68 -2.51 -6.11
C TYR A 133 11.63 -1.01 -6.40
N VAL A 134 12.43 -0.59 -7.36
CA VAL A 134 12.50 0.81 -7.82
C VAL A 134 11.92 0.91 -9.22
N LEU A 135 11.32 2.07 -9.51
CA LEU A 135 10.79 2.39 -10.82
C LEU A 135 11.92 2.34 -11.85
N TYR A 136 11.77 1.48 -12.84
CA TYR A 136 12.69 1.33 -13.96
C TYR A 136 12.17 2.13 -15.16
N ARG A 137 13.04 2.96 -15.73
CA ARG A 137 12.74 3.83 -16.88
C ARG A 137 13.54 3.40 -18.10
#